data_AF-A0A059Y7X9-F1
#
_entry.id   AF-A0A059Y7X9-F1
#
_cell.length_a   1.000
_cell.length_b   1.000
_cell.length_c   1.000
_cell.angle_alpha   90.00
_cell.angle_beta   90.00
_cell.angle_gamma   90.00
#
_symmetry.space_group_name_H-M   'P 1'
#
loop_
_entity.id
_entity.type
_entity.pdbx_description
1 polymer ?
#
loop_
_entity_poly.entity_id
_entity_poly.type
_entity_poly.pdbx_seq_one_letter_code
_entity_poly.pdbx_strand_id
1 'polypeptide(L)'
;MNKLVLSPLFFAPVFSVSTVLPATNNQVKLNKDSSELINWDDYKRLVKMYTPYYSKLGVWDREWVPTNYSSNKYDKVGIIEVDDFDSSHLLSQNSSFVFKKTNSKKIYRKSNHGYAVTSIIGTDFGINPNASIYYEASDNLIESIKNLYNNYGVRLINMSLGPVDPYYQVKKTVQNLNDSYFGSIGSKYYDFDVKIKIYPKDIKELMRSFKILAKAIIYYTYKNNKQIYGDSGIQNLYKTIGEYALQNGIKIIQSSGNNNDEVSEYMANNEFLNKPQFLENGRISKDKIYRAFKSFFNLVKNWQNDVWPTEEERNYNIKLLYLIRVILDKAFDDVRWIYENKDTNWLRKFDFDAFLDADFRKRKLFDAITDWQSLIYHEGIISVGAVNWKNIATNFSSYAKNYYGSYPLVSAYGNTLNNDKAGLLKSYYHKNNYNEIEKYIKSSKNNKEFIDKISIH
;
A
#
# COMPACT_ATOMS: atom_id res chain seq x y z
N MET A 1 31.48 -13.53 2.52
CA MET A 1 31.04 -12.16 2.88
C MET A 1 29.52 -12.13 2.76
N ASN A 2 28.83 -12.32 3.88
CA ASN A 2 27.37 -12.47 3.91
C ASN A 2 26.73 -11.07 3.80
N LYS A 3 25.87 -10.88 2.79
CA LYS A 3 25.19 -9.60 2.52
C LYS A 3 23.76 -9.69 3.09
N LEU A 4 23.51 -8.95 4.16
CA LEU A 4 22.17 -8.62 4.68
C LEU A 4 21.44 -7.75 3.65
N VAL A 5 20.27 -8.16 3.19
CA VAL A 5 19.49 -7.44 2.15
C VAL A 5 18.47 -6.51 2.81
N LEU A 6 18.53 -5.22 2.48
CA LEU A 6 17.76 -4.14 3.10
C LEU A 6 17.24 -3.20 2.00
N SER A 7 15.92 -3.15 1.76
CA SER A 7 15.31 -2.20 0.81
C SER A 7 14.72 -0.94 1.49
N PRO A 8 14.90 0.25 0.88
CA PRO A 8 14.17 1.45 1.24
C PRO A 8 12.76 1.40 0.63
N LEU A 9 11.74 1.07 1.43
CA LEU A 9 10.35 1.27 1.01
C LEU A 9 9.95 2.74 1.22
N PHE A 10 9.64 3.42 0.12
CA PHE A 10 9.25 4.82 0.07
C PHE A 10 7.87 5.14 0.71
N PHE A 11 7.16 4.14 1.24
CA PHE A 11 5.77 4.29 1.73
C PHE A 11 5.50 3.67 3.12
N ALA A 12 6.51 3.23 3.85
CA ALA A 12 6.38 2.82 5.26
C ALA A 12 7.30 3.70 6.13
N PRO A 13 7.03 3.88 7.44
CA PRO A 13 8.00 4.55 8.29
C PRO A 13 9.31 3.76 8.25
N VAL A 14 10.38 4.46 7.89
CA VAL A 14 11.77 4.29 8.31
C VAL A 14 12.47 2.97 7.94
N PHE A 15 13.24 3.08 6.86
CA PHE A 15 14.61 2.57 6.64
C PHE A 15 14.96 1.16 7.10
N SER A 16 15.17 0.27 6.14
CA SER A 16 16.16 -0.79 6.30
C SER A 16 17.51 -0.26 5.80
N VAL A 17 18.58 -0.41 6.59
CA VAL A 17 19.88 0.30 6.39
C VAL A 17 20.98 -0.63 5.87
N SER A 18 21.30 -0.63 4.58
CA SER A 18 22.43 -1.41 4.06
C SER A 18 23.78 -0.75 4.37
N THR A 19 24.66 -1.44 5.09
CA THR A 19 26.09 -1.10 5.18
C THR A 19 26.93 -2.37 5.01
N VAL A 20 28.15 -2.22 4.47
CA VAL A 20 29.19 -3.25 4.63
C VAL A 20 29.69 -3.07 6.05
N LEU A 21 29.29 -3.98 6.94
CA LEU A 21 29.66 -3.94 8.34
C LEU A 21 31.18 -4.11 8.46
N PRO A 22 31.89 -3.21 9.16
CA PRO A 22 33.31 -3.39 9.40
C PRO A 22 33.53 -4.71 10.17
N ALA A 23 34.42 -5.55 9.65
CA ALA A 23 34.86 -6.75 10.34
C ALA A 23 35.54 -6.33 11.64
N THR A 24 34.89 -6.61 12.76
CA THR A 24 35.35 -6.28 14.11
C THR A 24 35.11 -7.51 14.98
N ASN A 25 35.93 -7.71 16.01
CA ASN A 25 35.78 -8.87 16.92
C ASN A 25 34.54 -8.78 17.83
N ASN A 26 33.75 -7.70 17.75
CA ASN A 26 32.59 -7.45 18.59
C ASN A 26 31.28 -7.66 17.82
N GLN A 27 31.14 -8.86 17.24
CA GLN A 27 29.96 -9.26 16.48
C GLN A 27 29.00 -10.06 17.35
N VAL A 28 27.69 -9.84 17.13
CA VAL A 28 26.61 -10.61 17.74
C VAL A 28 25.72 -11.21 16.65
N LYS A 29 25.02 -12.30 16.94
CA LYS A 29 23.99 -12.81 16.03
C LYS A 29 22.82 -11.83 15.95
N LEU A 30 22.13 -11.77 14.81
CA LEU A 30 20.92 -10.94 14.70
C LEU A 30 19.83 -11.38 15.67
N ASN A 31 19.67 -12.70 15.83
CA ASN A 31 18.89 -13.35 16.87
C ASN A 31 19.43 -14.76 17.15
N LYS A 32 18.90 -15.43 18.18
CA LYS A 32 19.38 -16.75 18.63
C LYS A 32 19.39 -17.82 17.52
N ASP A 33 18.45 -17.74 16.58
CA ASP A 33 18.25 -18.69 15.49
C ASP A 33 18.95 -18.26 14.18
N SER A 34 19.56 -17.06 14.15
CA SER A 34 20.21 -16.50 12.97
C SER A 34 21.63 -17.03 12.79
N SER A 35 22.01 -17.30 11.53
CA SER A 35 23.40 -17.52 11.12
C SER A 35 24.13 -16.22 10.79
N GLU A 36 23.41 -15.10 10.69
CA GLU A 36 23.95 -13.80 10.34
C GLU A 36 24.48 -13.05 11.58
N LEU A 37 25.57 -12.32 11.38
CA LEU A 37 26.25 -11.53 12.41
C LEU A 37 26.16 -10.04 12.10
N ILE A 38 26.09 -9.22 13.15
CA ILE A 38 26.14 -7.76 13.10
C ILE A 38 27.15 -7.22 14.09
N ASN A 39 27.82 -6.12 13.74
CA ASN A 39 28.63 -5.37 14.71
C ASN A 39 27.74 -4.85 15.85
N TRP A 40 28.22 -4.98 17.09
CA TRP A 40 27.43 -4.63 18.28
C TRP A 40 27.05 -3.14 18.35
N ASP A 41 27.91 -2.23 17.90
CA ASP A 41 27.62 -0.80 17.91
C ASP A 41 26.58 -0.44 16.84
N ASP A 42 26.62 -1.10 15.69
CA ASP A 42 25.59 -0.97 14.66
C ASP A 42 24.24 -1.52 15.15
N TYR A 43 24.24 -2.67 15.84
CA TYR A 43 23.05 -3.20 16.48
C TYR A 43 22.44 -2.18 17.47
N LYS A 44 23.24 -1.60 18.37
CA LYS A 44 22.80 -0.57 19.32
C LYS A 44 22.23 0.68 18.65
N ARG A 45 22.76 1.07 17.50
CA ARG A 45 22.25 2.20 16.72
C ARG A 45 20.90 1.89 16.10
N LEU A 46 20.74 0.70 15.52
CA LEU A 46 19.51 0.28 14.85
C LEU A 46 18.34 0.19 15.83
N VAL A 47 18.51 -0.40 17.02
CA VAL A 47 17.42 -0.52 18.02
C VAL A 47 16.89 0.83 18.50
N LYS A 48 17.69 1.90 18.42
CA LYS A 48 17.30 3.28 18.83
C LYS A 48 16.62 4.08 17.71
N MET A 49 16.48 3.53 16.52
CA MET A 49 16.00 4.29 15.35
C MET A 49 14.57 4.83 15.54
N TYR A 50 13.73 4.13 16.30
CA TYR A 50 12.34 4.54 16.56
C TYR A 50 12.12 5.27 17.89
N THR A 51 13.16 5.49 18.68
CA THR A 51 13.07 6.23 19.95
C THR A 51 12.30 7.55 19.81
N PRO A 52 12.53 8.42 18.80
CA PRO A 52 11.78 9.67 18.67
C PRO A 52 10.26 9.47 18.55
N TYR A 53 9.83 8.40 17.89
CA TYR A 53 8.42 8.09 17.70
C TYR A 53 7.80 7.48 18.97
N TYR A 54 8.52 6.61 19.69
CA TYR A 54 8.10 6.10 20.99
C TYR A 54 7.99 7.22 22.04
N SER A 55 8.98 8.13 22.10
CA SER A 55 8.95 9.29 23.00
C SER A 55 7.72 10.16 22.76
N LYS A 56 7.36 10.39 21.49
CA LYS A 56 6.14 11.13 21.10
C LYS A 56 4.85 10.44 21.60
N LEU A 57 4.84 9.11 21.63
CA LEU A 57 3.71 8.32 22.12
C LEU A 57 3.67 8.17 23.65
N GLY A 58 4.58 8.82 24.39
CA GLY A 58 4.64 8.66 25.84
C GLY A 58 5.38 7.39 26.30
N VAL A 59 6.07 6.70 25.39
CA VAL A 59 6.78 5.43 25.66
C VAL A 59 8.26 5.75 25.91
N TRP A 60 8.61 6.06 27.17
CA TRP A 60 9.87 6.73 27.53
C TRP A 60 11.01 5.79 27.94
N ASP A 61 10.72 4.54 28.30
CA ASP A 61 11.74 3.57 28.74
C ASP A 61 12.40 2.78 27.58
N ARG A 62 12.23 3.22 26.33
CA ARG A 62 12.75 2.56 25.13
C ARG A 62 14.14 3.02 24.69
N GLU A 63 14.78 3.89 25.45
CA GLU A 63 16.11 4.43 25.13
C GLU A 63 17.25 3.44 25.46
N TRP A 64 16.93 2.44 26.28
CA TRP A 64 17.85 1.42 26.76
C TRP A 64 17.57 0.09 26.05
N VAL A 65 18.62 -0.67 25.74
CA VAL A 65 18.47 -2.07 25.32
C VAL A 65 17.75 -2.78 26.46
N PRO A 66 16.63 -3.49 26.22
CA PRO A 66 15.89 -4.15 27.29
C PRO A 66 16.80 -5.13 28.04
N THR A 67 16.96 -4.92 29.34
CA THR A 67 17.71 -5.84 30.21
C THR A 67 16.81 -6.77 31.00
N ASN A 68 15.54 -6.38 31.20
CA ASN A 68 14.56 -7.12 31.99
C ASN A 68 13.33 -7.47 31.13
N TYR A 69 13.08 -8.77 31.00
CA TYR A 69 12.02 -9.35 30.16
C TYR A 69 10.92 -9.92 31.07
N SER A 70 9.67 -9.47 30.94
CA SER A 70 8.53 -9.89 31.80
C SER A 70 7.32 -10.25 30.95
N SER A 71 6.65 -11.36 31.26
CA SER A 71 5.56 -11.89 30.44
C SER A 71 4.16 -11.44 30.87
N ASN A 72 3.25 -11.29 29.90
CA ASN A 72 1.82 -11.02 30.06
C ASN A 72 0.98 -11.82 29.03
N LYS A 73 -0.34 -11.87 29.24
CA LYS A 73 -1.29 -12.65 28.40
C LYS A 73 -1.42 -12.19 26.94
N TYR A 74 -0.90 -11.02 26.58
CA TYR A 74 -0.88 -10.45 25.24
C TYR A 74 0.49 -10.56 24.56
N ASP A 75 1.45 -11.26 25.17
CA ASP A 75 2.76 -11.45 24.54
C ASP A 75 2.74 -12.45 23.39
N LYS A 76 1.68 -13.26 23.25
CA LYS A 76 1.43 -13.99 22.01
C LYS A 76 0.76 -13.06 21.01
N VAL A 77 1.53 -12.60 20.03
CA VAL A 77 1.06 -11.67 19.01
C VAL A 77 1.02 -12.36 17.66
N GLY A 78 -0.16 -12.35 17.05
CA GLY A 78 -0.38 -12.81 15.69
C GLY A 78 -0.14 -11.68 14.69
N ILE A 79 0.50 -11.98 13.58
CA ILE A 79 0.68 -11.05 12.47
C ILE A 79 0.20 -11.75 11.20
N ILE A 80 -0.78 -11.14 10.53
CA ILE A 80 -1.30 -11.60 9.25
C ILE A 80 -0.89 -10.60 8.17
N GLU A 81 -0.23 -11.10 7.13
CA GLU A 81 0.27 -10.32 5.98
C GLU A 81 -0.04 -11.06 4.67
N VAL A 82 0.06 -10.37 3.54
CA VAL A 82 -0.14 -10.99 2.21
C VAL A 82 1.10 -11.71 1.69
N ASP A 83 2.28 -11.28 2.13
CA ASP A 83 3.58 -11.77 1.69
C ASP A 83 4.32 -12.42 2.87
N ASP A 84 5.26 -13.33 2.58
CA ASP A 84 6.19 -13.87 3.57
C ASP A 84 7.50 -13.05 3.61
N PHE A 85 8.40 -13.34 4.54
CA PHE A 85 9.73 -12.74 4.60
C PHE A 85 10.76 -13.66 5.23
N ASP A 86 12.04 -13.30 5.13
CA ASP A 86 13.11 -14.01 5.82
C ASP A 86 13.25 -13.52 7.27
N SER A 87 12.83 -14.36 8.22
CA SER A 87 12.84 -14.02 9.65
C SER A 87 14.23 -14.10 10.29
N SER A 88 15.23 -14.65 9.61
CA SER A 88 16.61 -14.72 10.12
C SER A 88 17.23 -13.33 10.33
N HIS A 89 16.64 -12.30 9.73
CA HIS A 89 17.07 -10.90 9.81
C HIS A 89 16.40 -10.08 10.91
N LEU A 90 15.50 -10.67 11.71
CA LEU A 90 14.88 -9.99 12.85
C LEU A 90 15.91 -9.73 13.95
N LEU A 91 15.92 -8.51 14.49
CA LEU A 91 16.91 -8.06 15.47
C LEU A 91 16.43 -8.29 16.91
N SER A 92 16.93 -9.34 17.57
CA SER A 92 16.59 -9.65 18.96
C SER A 92 17.71 -10.38 19.70
N GLN A 93 18.25 -9.78 20.76
CA GLN A 93 19.15 -10.42 21.72
C GLN A 93 18.40 -11.11 22.87
N ASN A 94 17.07 -11.04 22.89
CA ASN A 94 16.28 -11.82 23.84
C ASN A 94 16.50 -13.32 23.59
N SER A 95 17.10 -14.02 24.57
CA SER A 95 17.32 -15.47 24.50
C SER A 95 16.02 -16.27 24.40
N SER A 96 14.91 -15.69 24.88
CA SER A 96 13.57 -16.24 24.80
C SER A 96 12.77 -15.75 23.59
N PHE A 97 13.41 -15.08 22.62
CA PHE A 97 12.73 -14.64 21.39
C PHE A 97 12.04 -15.82 20.69
N VAL A 98 10.79 -15.63 20.29
CA VAL A 98 10.01 -16.64 19.57
C VAL A 98 9.46 -16.01 18.31
N PHE A 99 9.83 -16.59 17.17
CA PHE A 99 9.18 -16.33 15.89
C PHE A 99 8.74 -17.65 15.29
N LYS A 100 7.44 -17.80 15.04
CA LYS A 100 6.86 -19.01 14.46
C LYS A 100 6.03 -18.68 13.23
N LYS A 101 6.45 -19.20 12.08
CA LYS A 101 5.59 -19.26 10.89
C LYS A 101 4.53 -20.33 11.08
N THR A 102 3.27 -19.97 10.91
CA THR A 102 2.14 -20.85 11.23
C THR A 102 1.56 -21.56 9.99
N ASN A 103 1.93 -21.15 8.77
CA ASN A 103 1.48 -21.80 7.53
C ASN A 103 2.61 -22.28 6.60
N SER A 104 3.69 -22.85 7.15
CA SER A 104 4.92 -23.26 6.45
C SER A 104 4.80 -24.14 5.19
N LYS A 105 3.60 -24.62 4.83
CA LYS A 105 3.35 -25.48 3.67
C LYS A 105 3.10 -24.74 2.35
N LYS A 106 2.84 -23.42 2.37
CA LYS A 106 2.56 -22.63 1.16
C LYS A 106 3.71 -21.67 0.87
N ILE A 107 4.11 -21.59 -0.40
CA ILE A 107 5.13 -20.66 -0.88
C ILE A 107 4.43 -19.33 -1.20
N TYR A 108 4.74 -18.29 -0.45
CA TYR A 108 4.26 -16.93 -0.71
C TYR A 108 5.39 -16.07 -1.29
N ARG A 109 5.01 -14.98 -1.97
CA ARG A 109 5.95 -13.95 -2.39
C ARG A 109 6.66 -13.37 -1.16
N LYS A 110 7.93 -13.00 -1.30
CA LYS A 110 8.68 -12.34 -0.24
C LYS A 110 8.57 -10.82 -0.33
N SER A 111 8.34 -10.15 0.80
CA SER A 111 8.24 -8.69 0.90
C SER A 111 8.81 -8.17 2.21
N ASN A 112 9.28 -6.93 2.20
CA ASN A 112 9.83 -6.26 3.38
C ASN A 112 8.75 -5.67 4.31
N HIS A 113 7.49 -5.66 3.89
CA HIS A 113 6.41 -5.11 4.69
C HIS A 113 6.19 -5.89 5.99
N GLY A 114 6.02 -7.21 5.88
CA GLY A 114 5.85 -8.10 7.05
C GLY A 114 7.06 -8.10 7.98
N TYR A 115 8.27 -7.93 7.44
CA TYR A 115 9.50 -7.74 8.22
C TYR A 115 9.42 -6.46 9.08
N ALA A 116 9.04 -5.34 8.48
CA ALA A 116 8.96 -4.05 9.18
C ALA A 116 7.90 -4.07 10.28
N VAL A 117 6.71 -4.60 9.97
CA VAL A 117 5.60 -4.78 10.92
C VAL A 117 6.04 -5.65 12.09
N THR A 118 6.63 -6.82 11.79
CA THR A 118 7.12 -7.74 12.83
C THR A 118 8.17 -7.09 13.72
N SER A 119 9.10 -6.35 13.12
CA SER A 119 10.17 -5.65 13.84
C SER A 119 9.61 -4.58 14.78
N ILE A 120 8.63 -3.79 14.36
CA ILE A 120 8.01 -2.75 15.19
C ILE A 120 7.17 -3.34 16.33
N ILE A 121 6.65 -4.56 16.16
CA ILE A 121 5.84 -5.19 17.20
C ILE A 121 6.70 -5.92 18.22
N GLY A 122 7.55 -6.85 17.76
CA GLY A 122 7.97 -7.99 18.58
C GLY A 122 9.46 -8.20 18.77
N THR A 123 10.30 -7.27 18.31
CA THR A 123 11.76 -7.38 18.42
C THR A 123 12.33 -6.32 19.35
N ASP A 124 13.65 -6.29 19.54
CA ASP A 124 14.28 -5.29 20.42
C ASP A 124 14.14 -3.86 19.90
N PHE A 125 13.82 -3.75 18.62
CA PHE A 125 13.48 -2.52 17.91
C PHE A 125 12.00 -2.10 18.09
N GLY A 126 11.14 -3.03 18.53
CA GLY A 126 9.69 -2.89 18.48
C GLY A 126 9.08 -2.13 19.65
N ILE A 127 7.82 -2.41 19.98
CA ILE A 127 7.13 -1.89 21.18
C ILE A 127 7.04 -2.94 22.30
N ASN A 128 7.02 -4.23 21.96
CA ASN A 128 7.04 -5.34 22.92
C ASN A 128 8.16 -6.34 22.57
N PRO A 129 9.36 -6.21 23.18
CA PRO A 129 10.49 -7.10 22.89
C PRO A 129 10.32 -8.50 23.52
N ASN A 130 9.30 -8.67 24.38
CA ASN A 130 8.92 -9.94 24.99
C ASN A 130 7.94 -10.76 24.13
N ALA A 131 7.45 -10.19 23.03
CA ALA A 131 6.42 -10.83 22.25
C ALA A 131 6.92 -12.14 21.63
N SER A 132 6.14 -13.20 21.80
CA SER A 132 6.18 -14.40 20.97
C SER A 132 5.35 -14.15 19.71
N ILE A 133 6.03 -14.05 18.57
CA ILE A 133 5.43 -13.70 17.29
C ILE A 133 4.98 -14.97 16.55
N TYR A 134 3.71 -14.97 16.16
CA TYR A 134 3.09 -15.98 15.31
C TYR A 134 2.72 -15.33 13.98
N TYR A 135 3.45 -15.66 12.93
CA TYR A 135 3.31 -15.02 11.62
C TYR A 135 2.55 -15.92 10.66
N GLU A 136 1.62 -15.34 9.90
CA GLU A 136 0.86 -16.02 8.86
C GLU A 136 0.78 -15.16 7.59
N ALA A 137 1.40 -15.63 6.50
CA ALA A 137 1.20 -15.04 5.17
C ALA A 137 -0.06 -15.66 4.56
N SER A 138 -1.13 -14.91 4.30
CA SER A 138 -2.40 -15.49 3.86
C SER A 138 -3.32 -14.47 3.17
N ASP A 139 -4.00 -14.94 2.13
CA ASP A 139 -5.13 -14.23 1.52
C ASP A 139 -6.47 -14.55 2.22
N ASN A 140 -6.52 -15.59 3.07
CA ASN A 140 -7.74 -16.01 3.78
C ASN A 140 -7.72 -15.57 5.24
N LEU A 141 -8.13 -14.33 5.47
CA LEU A 141 -8.02 -13.65 6.77
C LEU A 141 -8.74 -14.37 7.92
N ILE A 142 -9.97 -14.84 7.69
CA ILE A 142 -10.77 -15.47 8.75
C ILE A 142 -10.19 -16.82 9.17
N GLU A 143 -9.67 -17.59 8.22
CA GLU A 143 -9.04 -18.87 8.51
C GLU A 143 -7.73 -18.69 9.28
N SER A 144 -6.94 -17.68 8.92
CA SER A 144 -5.72 -17.32 9.64
C SER A 144 -5.99 -16.88 11.07
N ILE A 145 -7.02 -16.05 11.29
CA ILE A 145 -7.45 -15.66 12.65
C ILE A 145 -7.85 -16.89 13.48
N LYS A 146 -8.64 -17.79 12.88
CA LYS A 146 -9.05 -19.05 13.55
C LYS A 146 -7.85 -19.92 13.88
N ASN A 147 -6.90 -20.06 12.96
CA ASN A 147 -5.67 -20.83 13.18
C ASN A 147 -4.83 -20.26 14.32
N LEU A 148 -4.53 -18.95 14.29
CA LEU A 148 -3.77 -18.26 15.33
C LEU A 148 -4.41 -18.40 16.71
N TYR A 149 -5.73 -18.25 16.80
CA TYR A 149 -6.44 -18.39 18.07
C TYR A 149 -6.55 -19.85 18.53
N ASN A 150 -7.12 -20.74 17.72
CA ASN A 150 -7.43 -22.11 18.14
C ASN A 150 -6.19 -22.97 18.36
N ASN A 151 -5.17 -22.83 17.51
CA ASN A 151 -3.98 -23.70 17.56
C ASN A 151 -2.83 -23.13 18.38
N TYR A 152 -2.78 -21.80 18.57
CA TYR A 152 -1.66 -21.14 19.25
C TYR A 152 -2.08 -20.26 20.44
N GLY A 153 -3.38 -20.05 20.66
CA GLY A 153 -3.91 -19.26 21.77
C GLY A 153 -3.62 -17.76 21.64
N VAL A 154 -3.42 -17.26 20.41
CA VAL A 154 -3.14 -15.85 20.14
C VAL A 154 -4.41 -15.01 20.34
N ARG A 155 -4.32 -13.96 21.16
CA ARG A 155 -5.44 -13.05 21.48
C ARG A 155 -5.22 -11.60 21.06
N LEU A 156 -4.03 -11.27 20.56
CA LEU A 156 -3.72 -9.98 19.94
C LEU A 156 -3.25 -10.27 18.52
N ILE A 157 -3.98 -9.79 17.52
CA ILE A 157 -3.68 -10.03 16.11
C ILE A 157 -3.55 -8.69 15.41
N ASN A 158 -2.42 -8.46 14.75
CA ASN A 158 -2.21 -7.33 13.87
C ASN A 158 -2.43 -7.75 12.41
N MET A 159 -3.22 -6.96 11.70
CA MET A 159 -3.50 -7.10 10.27
C MET A 159 -3.11 -5.80 9.57
N SER A 160 -1.93 -5.77 8.94
CA SER A 160 -1.46 -4.57 8.22
C SER A 160 -1.98 -4.52 6.77
N LEU A 161 -3.19 -5.03 6.55
CA LEU A 161 -3.79 -5.22 5.24
C LEU A 161 -5.23 -4.70 5.25
N GLY A 162 -5.72 -4.35 4.07
CA GLY A 162 -7.08 -3.88 3.84
C GLY A 162 -7.60 -4.36 2.49
N PRO A 163 -8.88 -4.11 2.15
CA PRO A 163 -9.39 -4.41 0.83
C PRO A 163 -8.60 -3.59 -0.20
N VAL A 164 -8.26 -4.22 -1.33
CA VAL A 164 -7.68 -3.53 -2.49
C VAL A 164 -8.63 -2.43 -2.97
N ASP A 165 -8.13 -1.33 -3.50
CA ASP A 165 -8.93 -0.18 -3.88
C ASP A 165 -9.98 -0.48 -5.00
N PRO A 166 -11.05 0.32 -5.13
CA PRO A 166 -12.08 0.12 -6.17
C PRO A 166 -11.54 0.02 -7.60
N TYR A 167 -10.49 0.78 -7.94
CA TYR A 167 -9.90 0.75 -9.28
C TYR A 167 -9.19 -0.59 -9.54
N TYR A 168 -8.51 -1.12 -8.53
CA TYR A 168 -7.90 -2.44 -8.59
C TYR A 168 -8.94 -3.57 -8.57
N GLN A 169 -10.09 -3.41 -7.91
CA GLN A 169 -11.18 -4.38 -8.02
C GLN A 169 -11.67 -4.51 -9.46
N VAL A 170 -11.85 -3.38 -10.16
CA VAL A 170 -12.17 -3.40 -11.59
C VAL A 170 -11.06 -4.07 -12.39
N LYS A 171 -9.79 -3.80 -12.08
CA LYS A 171 -8.66 -4.48 -12.73
C LYS A 171 -8.75 -6.00 -12.58
N LYS A 172 -9.02 -6.52 -11.38
CA LYS A 172 -9.20 -7.97 -11.14
C LYS A 172 -10.35 -8.52 -11.96
N THR A 173 -11.50 -7.85 -11.95
CA THR A 173 -12.66 -8.24 -12.75
C THR A 173 -12.31 -8.29 -14.23
N VAL A 174 -11.60 -7.27 -14.75
CA VAL A 174 -11.18 -7.19 -16.16
C VAL A 174 -10.11 -8.22 -16.53
N GLN A 175 -9.19 -8.55 -15.61
CA GLN A 175 -8.13 -9.53 -15.84
C GLN A 175 -8.64 -10.98 -15.84
N ASN A 176 -9.65 -11.28 -15.02
CA ASN A 176 -10.27 -12.60 -14.98
C ASN A 176 -11.05 -12.95 -16.27
N LEU A 177 -11.23 -11.99 -17.18
CA LEU A 177 -11.96 -12.16 -18.46
C LEU A 177 -11.16 -12.91 -19.55
N ASN A 178 -10.21 -13.78 -19.17
CA ASN A 178 -9.25 -14.54 -19.99
C ASN A 178 -8.14 -13.72 -20.69
N ASP A 179 -6.87 -14.15 -20.51
CA ASP A 179 -5.70 -13.69 -21.27
C ASP A 179 -5.81 -13.95 -22.79
N SER A 180 -6.62 -14.93 -23.22
CA SER A 180 -6.91 -15.18 -24.65
C SER A 180 -7.78 -14.08 -25.29
N TYR A 181 -8.62 -13.40 -24.50
CA TYR A 181 -9.39 -12.24 -24.96
C TYR A 181 -8.55 -10.97 -25.02
N PHE A 182 -7.51 -10.83 -24.20
CA PHE A 182 -6.51 -9.77 -24.41
C PHE A 182 -5.84 -9.87 -25.79
N GLY A 183 -5.78 -11.08 -26.37
CA GLY A 183 -5.35 -11.34 -27.75
C GLY A 183 -6.29 -10.78 -28.83
N SER A 184 -7.62 -10.86 -28.63
CA SER A 184 -8.62 -10.27 -29.55
C SER A 184 -8.87 -8.76 -29.31
N ILE A 185 -8.55 -8.28 -28.11
CA ILE A 185 -8.50 -6.86 -27.70
C ILE A 185 -7.25 -6.14 -28.28
N GLY A 186 -6.42 -6.86 -29.02
CA GLY A 186 -5.39 -6.32 -29.93
C GLY A 186 -5.93 -5.38 -31.01
N SER A 187 -7.25 -5.34 -31.24
CA SER A 187 -7.92 -4.49 -32.24
C SER A 187 -7.66 -2.99 -32.04
N LYS A 188 -7.25 -2.32 -33.11
CA LYS A 188 -7.16 -0.86 -33.19
C LYS A 188 -8.58 -0.28 -33.21
N TYR A 189 -8.76 0.96 -32.76
CA TYR A 189 -9.96 1.72 -33.13
C TYR A 189 -9.94 1.98 -34.64
N TYR A 190 -11.02 1.66 -35.34
CA TYR A 190 -11.13 1.82 -36.79
C TYR A 190 -11.93 3.09 -37.19
N ASP A 191 -12.55 3.75 -36.21
CA ASP A 191 -13.56 4.80 -36.36
C ASP A 191 -13.06 6.18 -35.85
N PHE A 192 -11.92 6.67 -36.33
CA PHE A 192 -11.45 8.01 -35.96
C PHE A 192 -10.94 8.81 -37.18
N ASP A 193 -11.80 9.68 -37.70
CA ASP A 193 -11.58 10.43 -38.95
C ASP A 193 -10.48 11.50 -38.87
N VAL A 194 -9.98 11.83 -37.67
CA VAL A 194 -8.95 12.85 -37.49
C VAL A 194 -7.87 12.35 -36.53
N LYS A 195 -6.67 12.07 -37.06
CA LYS A 195 -5.48 11.77 -36.26
C LYS A 195 -5.11 13.02 -35.46
N ILE A 196 -5.35 12.99 -34.15
CA ILE A 196 -4.72 13.94 -33.25
C ILE A 196 -3.22 13.64 -33.27
N LYS A 197 -2.41 14.66 -33.58
CA LYS A 197 -0.95 14.53 -33.61
C LYS A 197 -0.44 14.39 -32.18
N ILE A 198 0.00 13.20 -31.82
CA ILE A 198 0.63 12.90 -30.53
C ILE A 198 2.12 12.66 -30.78
N TYR A 199 2.99 13.30 -30.00
CA TYR A 199 4.44 13.08 -30.09
C TYR A 199 4.91 12.06 -29.03
N PRO A 200 5.99 11.30 -29.28
CA PRO A 200 6.51 10.31 -28.33
C PRO A 200 6.78 10.86 -26.93
N LYS A 201 7.30 12.10 -26.85
CA LYS A 201 7.56 12.80 -25.59
C LYS A 201 6.32 13.02 -24.72
N ASP A 202 5.13 13.09 -25.33
CA ASP A 202 3.87 13.37 -24.63
C ASP A 202 3.18 12.08 -24.14
N ILE A 203 3.66 10.90 -24.54
CA ILE A 203 3.00 9.61 -24.26
C ILE A 203 2.90 9.34 -22.77
N LYS A 204 3.97 9.57 -22.01
CA LYS A 204 3.96 9.34 -20.55
C LYS A 204 2.98 10.26 -19.84
N GLU A 205 2.88 11.52 -20.28
CA GLU A 205 1.96 12.50 -19.71
C GLU A 205 0.50 12.18 -20.06
N LEU A 206 0.22 11.82 -21.32
CA LEU A 206 -1.08 11.37 -21.78
C LEU A 206 -1.52 10.10 -21.06
N MET A 207 -0.65 9.10 -20.95
CA MET A 207 -0.91 7.88 -20.17
C MET A 207 -1.31 8.21 -18.74
N ARG A 208 -0.55 9.10 -18.08
CA ARG A 208 -0.84 9.56 -16.72
C ARG A 208 -2.22 10.23 -16.65
N SER A 209 -2.55 11.08 -17.62
CA SER A 209 -3.81 11.83 -17.63
C SER A 209 -5.01 10.92 -17.86
N PHE A 210 -4.90 9.95 -18.78
CA PHE A 210 -5.95 8.95 -18.98
C PHE A 210 -6.08 7.99 -17.80
N LYS A 211 -4.98 7.62 -17.15
CA LYS A 211 -5.01 6.84 -15.89
C LYS A 211 -5.77 7.60 -14.79
N ILE A 212 -5.48 8.89 -14.62
CA ILE A 212 -6.17 9.76 -13.66
C ILE A 212 -7.65 9.86 -13.99
N LEU A 213 -8.01 10.07 -15.26
CA LEU A 213 -9.40 10.11 -15.73
C LEU A 213 -10.14 8.81 -15.41
N ALA A 214 -9.57 7.66 -15.81
CA ALA A 214 -10.17 6.36 -15.57
C ALA A 214 -10.40 6.10 -14.09
N LYS A 215 -9.40 6.42 -13.24
CA LYS A 215 -9.53 6.33 -11.79
C LYS A 215 -10.65 7.25 -11.28
N ALA A 216 -10.67 8.51 -11.69
CA ALA A 216 -11.68 9.47 -11.28
C ALA A 216 -13.11 9.03 -11.66
N ILE A 217 -13.29 8.44 -12.86
CA ILE A 217 -14.58 7.87 -13.30
C ILE A 217 -15.04 6.74 -12.36
N ILE A 218 -14.13 5.82 -12.00
CA ILE A 218 -14.46 4.70 -11.09
C ILE A 218 -14.95 5.22 -9.73
N TYR A 219 -14.19 6.13 -9.11
CA TYR A 219 -14.58 6.69 -7.82
C TYR A 219 -15.83 7.57 -7.92
N TYR A 220 -15.98 8.39 -8.97
CA TYR A 220 -17.15 9.24 -9.17
C TYR A 220 -18.45 8.43 -9.31
N THR A 221 -18.38 7.30 -10.00
CA THR A 221 -19.54 6.43 -10.23
C THR A 221 -19.73 5.36 -9.15
N TYR A 222 -18.84 5.30 -8.15
CA TYR A 222 -18.77 4.23 -7.15
C TYR A 222 -20.12 3.88 -6.51
N LYS A 223 -20.84 4.89 -5.99
CA LYS A 223 -22.11 4.69 -5.28
C LYS A 223 -23.18 3.97 -6.11
N ASN A 224 -23.15 4.18 -7.43
CA ASN A 224 -24.11 3.57 -8.37
C ASN A 224 -23.72 2.16 -8.80
N ASN A 225 -22.51 1.72 -8.40
CA ASN A 225 -21.78 0.60 -8.96
C ASN A 225 -21.18 -0.33 -7.89
N LYS A 226 -21.60 -0.18 -6.62
CA LYS A 226 -21.11 -0.93 -5.45
C LYS A 226 -21.00 -2.45 -5.67
N GLN A 227 -21.95 -3.02 -6.40
CA GLN A 227 -22.00 -4.44 -6.73
C GLN A 227 -20.79 -4.93 -7.53
N ILE A 228 -20.17 -4.07 -8.35
CA ILE A 228 -18.99 -4.44 -9.16
C ILE A 228 -17.76 -4.62 -8.26
N TYR A 229 -17.64 -3.76 -7.25
CA TYR A 229 -16.46 -3.68 -6.41
C TYR A 229 -16.47 -4.73 -5.28
N GLY A 230 -17.56 -5.51 -5.17
CA GLY A 230 -17.69 -6.55 -4.17
C GLY A 230 -17.96 -6.02 -2.76
N ASP A 231 -18.56 -4.83 -2.64
CA ASP A 231 -18.84 -4.15 -1.37
C ASP A 231 -19.43 -5.09 -0.30
N SER A 232 -20.48 -5.84 -0.67
CA SER A 232 -21.17 -6.75 0.24
C SER A 232 -20.28 -7.90 0.72
N GLY A 233 -19.43 -8.43 -0.17
CA GLY A 233 -18.47 -9.48 0.18
C GLY A 233 -17.41 -8.99 1.16
N ILE A 234 -16.89 -7.77 0.93
CA ILE A 234 -15.93 -7.13 1.83
C ILE A 234 -16.58 -6.87 3.19
N GLN A 235 -17.75 -6.23 3.21
CA GLN A 235 -18.46 -5.93 4.46
C GLN A 235 -18.76 -7.20 5.25
N ASN A 236 -19.22 -8.26 4.58
CA ASN A 236 -19.52 -9.52 5.24
C ASN A 236 -18.26 -10.21 5.80
N LEU A 237 -17.13 -10.14 5.09
CA LEU A 237 -15.84 -10.65 5.57
C LEU A 237 -15.41 -9.96 6.87
N TYR A 238 -15.37 -8.62 6.88
CA TYR A 238 -14.94 -7.86 8.07
C TYR A 238 -15.94 -7.96 9.22
N LYS A 239 -17.24 -8.04 8.93
CA LYS A 239 -18.26 -8.38 9.94
C LYS A 239 -17.98 -9.73 10.58
N THR A 240 -17.78 -10.77 9.77
CA THR A 240 -17.48 -12.13 10.25
C THR A 240 -16.22 -12.16 11.12
N ILE A 241 -15.17 -11.46 10.68
CA ILE A 241 -13.93 -11.31 11.45
C ILE A 241 -14.18 -10.67 12.81
N GLY A 242 -14.88 -9.54 12.81
CA GLY A 242 -15.12 -8.77 14.02
C GLY A 242 -16.07 -9.48 15.01
N GLU A 243 -17.11 -10.16 14.52
CA GLU A 243 -17.99 -10.99 15.36
C GLU A 243 -17.21 -12.14 16.01
N TYR A 244 -16.38 -12.85 15.22
CA TYR A 244 -15.52 -13.90 15.75
C TYR A 244 -14.55 -13.38 16.80
N ALA A 245 -13.98 -12.19 16.58
CA ALA A 245 -13.06 -11.57 17.52
C ALA A 245 -13.73 -11.24 18.87
N LEU A 246 -14.93 -10.65 18.84
CA LEU A 246 -15.71 -10.33 20.04
C LEU A 246 -16.08 -11.60 20.82
N GLN A 247 -16.60 -12.62 20.13
CA GLN A 247 -16.99 -13.89 20.75
C GLN A 247 -15.85 -14.60 21.47
N ASN A 248 -14.62 -14.46 20.97
CA ASN A 248 -13.45 -15.15 21.49
C ASN A 248 -12.52 -14.25 22.34
N GLY A 249 -12.88 -12.98 22.55
CA GLY A 249 -12.06 -12.02 23.28
C GLY A 249 -10.69 -11.78 22.61
N ILE A 250 -10.67 -11.75 21.28
CA ILE A 250 -9.49 -11.43 20.46
C ILE A 250 -9.49 -9.93 20.18
N LYS A 251 -8.34 -9.28 20.37
CA LYS A 251 -8.12 -7.91 19.92
C LYS A 251 -7.50 -7.93 18.54
N ILE A 252 -8.25 -7.48 17.54
CA ILE A 252 -7.74 -7.30 16.18
C ILE A 252 -7.38 -5.83 15.99
N ILE A 253 -6.14 -5.57 15.59
CA ILE A 253 -5.63 -4.26 15.22
C ILE A 253 -5.43 -4.28 13.71
N GLN A 254 -6.03 -3.32 13.00
CA GLN A 254 -5.84 -3.17 11.56
C GLN A 254 -5.40 -1.77 11.19
N SER A 255 -4.58 -1.67 10.15
CA SER A 255 -4.29 -0.39 9.51
C SER A 255 -5.56 0.14 8.84
N SER A 256 -5.77 1.46 8.89
CA SER A 256 -6.79 2.13 8.08
C SER A 256 -6.48 2.09 6.57
N GLY A 257 -5.28 1.64 6.19
CA GLY A 257 -4.89 1.31 4.82
C GLY A 257 -4.38 2.50 3.98
N ASN A 258 -3.71 2.17 2.86
CA ASN A 258 -3.22 3.13 1.85
C ASN A 258 -4.35 3.73 1.00
N ASN A 259 -5.57 3.19 1.12
CA ASN A 259 -6.71 3.56 0.29
C ASN A 259 -7.12 5.04 0.47
N ASN A 260 -6.66 5.71 1.54
CA ASN A 260 -6.99 7.11 1.79
C ASN A 260 -6.15 8.08 0.96
N ASP A 261 -5.11 7.59 0.24
CA ASP A 261 -4.31 8.37 -0.71
C ASP A 261 -4.75 8.15 -2.17
N GLU A 262 -5.85 7.44 -2.38
CA GLU A 262 -6.27 7.02 -3.71
C GLU A 262 -6.86 8.17 -4.53
N VAL A 263 -7.54 9.14 -3.90
CA VAL A 263 -8.05 10.36 -4.54
C VAL A 263 -7.06 11.48 -4.29
N SER A 264 -6.37 11.86 -5.35
CA SER A 264 -5.44 13.00 -5.32
C SER A 264 -6.16 14.33 -5.61
N GLU A 265 -5.55 15.43 -5.20
CA GLU A 265 -6.00 16.78 -5.59
C GLU A 265 -6.11 16.94 -7.12
N TYR A 266 -5.16 16.35 -7.86
CA TYR A 266 -5.19 16.30 -9.33
C TYR A 266 -6.42 15.58 -9.89
N MET A 267 -6.97 14.57 -9.21
CA MET A 267 -8.21 13.92 -9.64
C MET A 267 -9.44 14.78 -9.36
N ALA A 268 -9.38 15.62 -8.33
CA ALA A 268 -10.48 16.49 -7.95
C ALA A 268 -10.58 17.73 -8.85
N ASN A 269 -9.47 18.20 -9.43
CA ASN A 269 -9.42 19.40 -10.28
C ASN A 269 -9.48 19.08 -11.80
N ASN A 270 -9.66 20.10 -12.64
CA ASN A 270 -9.75 19.95 -14.10
C ASN A 270 -8.39 20.05 -14.83
N GLU A 271 -7.26 20.22 -14.11
CA GLU A 271 -5.96 20.48 -14.74
C GLU A 271 -5.52 19.33 -15.66
N PHE A 272 -5.76 18.08 -15.25
CA PHE A 272 -5.41 16.92 -16.06
C PHE A 272 -6.25 16.79 -17.35
N LEU A 273 -7.39 17.48 -17.41
CA LEU A 273 -8.28 17.56 -18.58
C LEU A 273 -8.04 18.81 -19.42
N ASN A 274 -7.36 19.81 -18.89
CA ASN A 274 -7.10 21.06 -19.60
C ASN A 274 -5.89 20.94 -20.53
N LYS A 275 -6.00 20.07 -21.55
CA LYS A 275 -4.96 19.86 -22.56
C LYS A 275 -5.46 20.29 -23.94
N PRO A 276 -4.63 20.88 -24.82
CA PRO A 276 -5.08 21.35 -26.14
C PRO A 276 -5.88 20.31 -26.94
N GLN A 277 -5.44 19.05 -26.91
CA GLN A 277 -6.09 17.92 -27.58
C GLN A 277 -7.44 17.49 -26.98
N PHE A 278 -7.78 17.98 -25.78
CA PHE A 278 -9.03 17.69 -25.07
C PHE A 278 -10.04 18.84 -25.15
N LEU A 279 -9.66 19.95 -25.79
CA LEU A 279 -10.50 21.15 -25.88
C LEU A 279 -11.24 21.24 -27.22
N GLU A 280 -12.47 21.76 -27.13
CA GLU A 280 -13.28 22.20 -28.25
C GLU A 280 -13.70 23.64 -27.98
N ASN A 281 -13.31 24.57 -28.86
CA ASN A 281 -13.54 26.01 -28.68
C ASN A 281 -13.09 26.52 -27.30
N GLY A 282 -11.94 26.04 -26.82
CA GLY A 282 -11.37 26.40 -25.52
C GLY A 282 -12.04 25.76 -24.29
N ARG A 283 -13.02 24.86 -24.48
CA ARG A 283 -13.74 24.16 -23.40
C ARG A 283 -13.42 22.67 -23.41
N ILE A 284 -13.35 22.06 -22.23
CA ILE A 284 -13.12 20.62 -22.10
C ILE A 284 -14.27 19.87 -22.77
N SER A 285 -13.95 18.98 -23.72
CA SER A 285 -14.94 18.27 -24.54
C SER A 285 -14.77 16.75 -24.41
N LYS A 286 -15.88 16.07 -24.08
CA LYS A 286 -15.96 14.60 -23.99
C LYS A 286 -15.47 13.96 -25.27
N ASP A 287 -15.95 14.44 -26.42
CA ASP A 287 -15.65 13.90 -27.73
C ASP A 287 -14.18 14.10 -28.09
N LYS A 288 -13.60 15.25 -27.75
CA LYS A 288 -12.17 15.51 -27.97
C LYS A 288 -11.30 14.60 -27.11
N ILE A 289 -11.62 14.45 -25.83
CA ILE A 289 -10.91 13.52 -24.94
C ILE A 289 -10.97 12.09 -25.50
N TYR A 290 -12.15 11.65 -25.91
CA TYR A 290 -12.32 10.27 -26.38
C TYR A 290 -11.60 10.02 -27.70
N ARG A 291 -11.68 10.95 -28.67
CA ARG A 291 -10.92 10.88 -29.93
C ARG A 291 -9.41 10.90 -29.69
N ALA A 292 -8.95 11.72 -28.73
CA ALA A 292 -7.55 11.75 -28.32
C ALA A 292 -7.12 10.40 -27.72
N PHE A 293 -7.98 9.78 -26.91
CA PHE A 293 -7.75 8.45 -26.36
C PHE A 293 -7.69 7.37 -27.46
N LYS A 294 -8.66 7.32 -28.39
CA LYS A 294 -8.65 6.37 -29.52
C LYS A 294 -7.36 6.49 -30.34
N SER A 295 -6.94 7.73 -30.64
CA SER A 295 -5.68 8.02 -31.34
C SER A 295 -4.46 7.56 -30.53
N PHE A 296 -4.41 7.90 -29.25
CA PHE A 296 -3.34 7.53 -28.32
C PHE A 296 -3.19 6.01 -28.20
N PHE A 297 -4.29 5.30 -28.00
CA PHE A 297 -4.33 3.83 -27.87
C PHE A 297 -3.76 3.14 -29.12
N ASN A 298 -4.11 3.62 -30.30
CA ASN A 298 -3.60 3.09 -31.56
C ASN A 298 -2.12 3.40 -31.79
N LEU A 299 -1.67 4.59 -31.39
CA LEU A 299 -0.29 5.06 -31.62
C LEU A 299 0.72 4.48 -30.64
N VAL A 300 0.37 4.33 -29.36
CA VAL A 300 1.31 3.90 -28.33
C VAL A 300 1.84 2.49 -28.57
N LYS A 301 1.07 1.62 -29.25
CA LYS A 301 1.54 0.29 -29.68
C LYS A 301 2.74 0.36 -30.63
N ASN A 302 2.87 1.43 -31.42
CA ASN A 302 3.98 1.61 -32.36
C ASN A 302 5.25 2.12 -31.67
N TRP A 303 5.13 2.79 -30.53
CA TRP A 303 6.23 3.44 -29.81
C TRP A 303 6.52 2.79 -28.45
N GLN A 304 5.89 1.66 -28.14
CA GLN A 304 6.01 0.99 -26.85
C GLN A 304 7.45 0.63 -26.52
N ASN A 305 8.27 0.26 -27.51
CA ASN A 305 9.68 -0.06 -27.32
C ASN A 305 10.53 1.18 -27.00
N ASP A 306 10.17 2.33 -27.56
CA ASP A 306 10.89 3.60 -27.37
C ASP A 306 10.55 4.24 -26.01
N VAL A 307 9.29 4.09 -25.57
CA VAL A 307 8.79 4.72 -24.34
C VAL A 307 8.96 3.85 -23.10
N TRP A 308 8.85 2.53 -23.27
CA TRP A 308 8.98 1.50 -22.23
C TRP A 308 10.05 0.49 -22.68
N PRO A 309 11.33 0.75 -22.37
CA PRO A 309 12.44 -0.03 -22.93
C PRO A 309 12.52 -1.45 -22.35
N THR A 310 12.02 -1.69 -21.14
CA THR A 310 12.02 -3.03 -20.54
C THR A 310 10.74 -3.80 -20.85
N GLU A 311 10.84 -5.12 -20.95
CA GLU A 311 9.68 -5.99 -21.19
C GLU A 311 8.66 -5.89 -20.05
N GLU A 312 9.13 -5.84 -18.81
CA GLU A 312 8.28 -5.69 -17.63
C GLU A 312 7.47 -4.38 -17.69
N GLU A 313 8.12 -3.25 -17.99
CA GLU A 313 7.44 -1.96 -18.13
C GLU A 313 6.42 -1.99 -19.27
N ARG A 314 6.77 -2.58 -20.44
CA ARG A 314 5.81 -2.72 -21.56
C ARG A 314 4.60 -3.51 -21.13
N ASN A 315 4.80 -4.70 -20.56
CA ASN A 315 3.73 -5.59 -20.15
C ASN A 315 2.81 -4.93 -19.12
N TYR A 316 3.38 -4.22 -18.15
CA TYR A 316 2.61 -3.46 -17.17
C TYR A 316 1.77 -2.36 -17.82
N ASN A 317 2.38 -1.52 -18.66
CA ASN A 317 1.71 -0.37 -19.26
C ASN A 317 0.67 -0.76 -20.31
N ILE A 318 0.89 -1.85 -21.05
CA ILE A 318 -0.09 -2.42 -21.98
C ILE A 318 -1.33 -2.90 -21.20
N LYS A 319 -1.15 -3.66 -20.12
CA LYS A 319 -2.27 -4.09 -19.25
C LYS A 319 -3.02 -2.90 -18.68
N LEU A 320 -2.31 -1.86 -18.26
CA LEU A 320 -2.91 -0.61 -17.77
C LEU A 320 -3.71 0.12 -18.86
N LEU A 321 -3.16 0.23 -20.08
CA LEU A 321 -3.82 0.87 -21.21
C LEU A 321 -5.15 0.18 -21.56
N TYR A 322 -5.18 -1.15 -21.49
CA TYR A 322 -6.40 -1.92 -21.72
C TYR A 322 -7.46 -1.66 -20.65
N LEU A 323 -7.06 -1.61 -19.37
CA LEU A 323 -7.98 -1.25 -18.29
C LEU A 323 -8.57 0.16 -18.52
N ILE A 324 -7.75 1.13 -18.90
CA ILE A 324 -8.19 2.49 -19.23
C ILE A 324 -9.18 2.46 -20.39
N ARG A 325 -8.89 1.72 -21.46
CA ARG A 325 -9.79 1.55 -22.61
C ARG A 325 -11.17 1.06 -22.19
N VAL A 326 -11.21 -0.01 -21.41
CA VAL A 326 -12.47 -0.61 -20.94
C VAL A 326 -13.32 0.39 -20.16
N ILE A 327 -12.68 1.18 -19.29
CA ILE A 327 -13.37 2.22 -18.51
C ILE A 327 -13.88 3.35 -19.41
N LEU A 328 -13.04 3.86 -20.33
CA LEU A 328 -13.40 4.98 -21.20
C LEU A 328 -14.44 4.61 -22.25
N ASP A 329 -14.35 3.44 -22.88
CA ASP A 329 -15.34 2.95 -23.84
C ASP A 329 -16.73 2.88 -23.19
N LYS A 330 -16.80 2.35 -21.95
CA LYS A 330 -18.08 2.28 -21.23
C LYS A 330 -18.57 3.67 -20.80
N ALA A 331 -17.67 4.53 -20.33
CA ALA A 331 -18.04 5.87 -19.86
C ALA A 331 -18.46 6.82 -21.00
N PHE A 332 -17.82 6.72 -22.16
CA PHE A 332 -17.96 7.72 -23.22
C PHE A 332 -18.82 7.27 -24.40
N ASP A 333 -18.80 5.99 -24.75
CA ASP A 333 -19.45 5.46 -25.96
C ASP A 333 -20.60 4.49 -25.64
N ASP A 334 -20.87 4.28 -24.33
CA ASP A 334 -21.89 3.38 -23.78
C ASP A 334 -21.89 1.97 -24.42
N VAL A 335 -20.71 1.48 -24.82
CA VAL A 335 -20.57 0.14 -25.39
C VAL A 335 -21.01 -0.87 -24.33
N ARG A 336 -22.04 -1.66 -24.65
CA ARG A 336 -22.46 -2.79 -23.81
C ARG A 336 -21.40 -3.87 -23.89
N TRP A 337 -20.94 -4.31 -22.73
CA TRP A 337 -19.97 -5.41 -22.64
C TRP A 337 -20.69 -6.67 -22.18
N ILE A 338 -20.49 -7.74 -22.94
CA ILE A 338 -21.02 -9.07 -22.61
C ILE A 338 -19.88 -9.86 -22.00
N TYR A 339 -20.03 -10.28 -20.76
CA TYR A 339 -19.12 -11.23 -20.10
C TYR A 339 -19.91 -12.49 -19.78
N GLU A 340 -19.36 -13.67 -20.08
CA GLU A 340 -20.01 -14.96 -19.83
C GLU A 340 -21.47 -15.03 -20.34
N ASN A 341 -21.76 -14.45 -21.51
CA ASN A 341 -23.13 -14.34 -22.06
C ASN A 341 -24.14 -13.60 -21.15
N LYS A 342 -23.66 -12.77 -20.23
CA LYS A 342 -24.48 -11.87 -19.41
C LYS A 342 -24.20 -10.42 -19.84
N ASP A 343 -25.27 -9.65 -20.09
CA ASP A 343 -25.15 -8.19 -20.19
C ASP A 343 -24.69 -7.68 -18.83
N THR A 344 -23.47 -7.18 -18.78
CA THR A 344 -22.89 -6.86 -17.48
C THR A 344 -23.23 -5.48 -16.98
N ASN A 345 -23.67 -4.55 -17.84
CA ASN A 345 -23.94 -3.13 -17.51
C ASN A 345 -23.13 -2.63 -16.29
N TRP A 346 -21.82 -2.94 -16.30
CA TRP A 346 -21.10 -3.05 -15.04
C TRP A 346 -20.96 -1.65 -14.48
N LEU A 347 -20.39 -0.73 -15.25
CA LEU A 347 -20.43 0.69 -14.93
C LEU A 347 -21.73 1.34 -15.42
N ARG A 348 -22.60 1.79 -14.50
CA ARG A 348 -23.77 2.63 -14.83
C ARG A 348 -23.36 3.95 -15.50
N LYS A 349 -24.31 4.56 -16.22
CA LYS A 349 -24.13 5.78 -17.04
C LYS A 349 -23.33 6.85 -16.30
N PHE A 350 -22.22 7.24 -16.92
CA PHE A 350 -21.34 8.30 -16.45
C PHE A 350 -21.82 9.65 -17.01
N ASP A 351 -22.14 10.58 -16.09
CA ASP A 351 -22.54 11.94 -16.43
C ASP A 351 -21.29 12.84 -16.50
N PHE A 352 -20.83 13.10 -17.74
CA PHE A 352 -19.63 13.88 -18.00
C PHE A 352 -19.81 15.36 -17.65
N ASP A 353 -20.98 15.94 -17.93
CA ASP A 353 -21.22 17.36 -17.71
C ASP A 353 -21.20 17.67 -16.21
N ALA A 354 -21.87 16.85 -15.39
CA ALA A 354 -21.78 16.96 -13.94
C ALA A 354 -20.37 16.63 -13.40
N PHE A 355 -19.62 15.76 -14.06
CA PHE A 355 -18.24 15.44 -13.68
C PHE A 355 -17.25 16.59 -13.92
N LEU A 356 -17.54 17.51 -14.85
CA LEU A 356 -16.70 18.69 -15.10
C LEU A 356 -16.80 19.75 -13.98
N ASP A 357 -17.88 19.75 -13.21
CA ASP A 357 -17.97 20.52 -11.97
C ASP A 357 -16.99 19.94 -10.94
N ALA A 358 -15.91 20.67 -10.69
CA ALA A 358 -14.82 20.22 -9.81
C ALA A 358 -15.30 20.03 -8.35
N ASP A 359 -16.21 20.87 -7.86
CA ASP A 359 -16.73 20.77 -6.49
C ASP A 359 -17.66 19.57 -6.35
N PHE A 360 -18.54 19.35 -7.33
CA PHE A 360 -19.40 18.18 -7.37
C PHE A 360 -18.59 16.89 -7.49
N ARG A 361 -17.63 16.83 -8.42
CA ARG A 361 -16.71 15.71 -8.56
C ARG A 361 -15.94 15.45 -7.27
N LYS A 362 -15.35 16.50 -6.67
CA LYS A 362 -14.61 16.38 -5.41
C LYS A 362 -15.47 15.70 -4.33
N ARG A 363 -16.69 16.18 -4.11
CA ARG A 363 -17.63 15.55 -3.15
C ARG A 363 -17.85 14.06 -3.45
N LYS A 364 -18.17 13.71 -4.70
CA LYS A 364 -18.39 12.31 -5.11
C LYS A 364 -17.16 11.42 -4.88
N LEU A 365 -15.95 11.91 -5.18
CA LEU A 365 -14.72 11.18 -4.96
C LEU A 365 -14.44 10.94 -3.46
N PHE A 366 -14.64 11.95 -2.61
CA PHE A 366 -14.48 11.83 -1.16
C PHE A 366 -15.55 10.93 -0.52
N ASP A 367 -16.80 11.02 -0.97
CA ASP A 367 -17.89 10.14 -0.52
C ASP A 367 -17.59 8.68 -0.87
N ALA A 368 -17.02 8.42 -2.06
CA ALA A 368 -16.66 7.08 -2.49
C ALA A 368 -15.55 6.47 -1.63
N ILE A 369 -14.48 7.22 -1.34
CA ILE A 369 -13.43 6.76 -0.42
C ILE A 369 -13.98 6.51 0.98
N THR A 370 -14.79 7.43 1.49
CA THR A 370 -15.34 7.34 2.85
C THR A 370 -16.22 6.09 3.00
N ASP A 371 -17.08 5.82 2.01
CA ASP A 371 -17.88 4.60 1.97
C ASP A 371 -17.03 3.34 1.88
N TRP A 372 -16.03 3.33 0.97
CA TRP A 372 -15.15 2.18 0.78
C TRP A 372 -14.44 1.79 2.08
N GLN A 373 -13.91 2.79 2.79
CA GLN A 373 -13.30 2.61 4.10
C GLN A 373 -14.30 2.16 5.17
N SER A 374 -15.57 2.52 5.04
CA SER A 374 -16.61 2.12 5.99
C SER A 374 -16.95 0.63 5.89
N LEU A 375 -16.63 -0.02 4.77
CA LEU A 375 -16.86 -1.45 4.58
C LEU A 375 -16.07 -2.33 5.55
N ILE A 376 -14.92 -1.85 6.04
CA ILE A 376 -14.06 -2.61 6.96
C ILE A 376 -14.32 -2.32 8.44
N TYR A 377 -15.30 -1.45 8.73
CA TYR A 377 -15.64 -1.09 10.09
C TYR A 377 -16.43 -2.21 10.79
N HIS A 378 -15.98 -2.58 11.97
CA HIS A 378 -16.71 -3.44 12.91
C HIS A 378 -16.21 -3.19 14.34
N GLU A 379 -17.08 -3.30 15.35
CA GLU A 379 -16.72 -3.03 16.76
C GLU A 379 -15.64 -3.96 17.31
N GLY A 380 -15.61 -5.19 16.81
CA GLY A 380 -14.56 -6.18 17.11
C GLY A 380 -13.19 -5.90 16.50
N ILE A 381 -13.04 -4.84 15.70
CA ILE A 381 -11.81 -4.53 14.98
C ILE A 381 -11.37 -3.09 15.27
N ILE A 382 -10.17 -2.96 15.83
CA ILE A 382 -9.56 -1.67 16.13
C ILE A 382 -8.84 -1.16 14.89
N SER A 383 -9.45 -0.19 14.21
CA SER A 383 -8.82 0.50 13.08
C SER A 383 -7.91 1.61 13.57
N VAL A 384 -6.64 1.55 13.18
CA VAL A 384 -5.59 2.50 13.57
C VAL A 384 -5.27 3.41 12.38
N GLY A 385 -5.26 4.71 12.63
CA GLY A 385 -4.87 5.74 11.65
C GLY A 385 -3.46 6.23 11.93
N ALA A 386 -2.92 7.09 11.06
CA ALA A 386 -1.60 7.70 11.28
C ALA A 386 -1.63 9.23 11.28
N VAL A 387 -0.75 9.84 12.07
CA VAL A 387 -0.47 11.28 12.05
C VAL A 387 0.99 11.57 11.72
N ASN A 388 1.24 12.73 11.14
CA ASN A 388 2.60 13.26 10.97
C ASN A 388 3.17 13.78 12.29
N TRP A 389 4.42 14.26 12.26
CA TRP A 389 5.11 14.80 13.44
C TRP A 389 4.31 15.90 14.17
N LYS A 390 3.53 16.71 13.45
CA LYS A 390 2.69 17.79 13.99
C LYS A 390 1.32 17.33 14.51
N ASN A 391 1.08 16.03 14.62
CA ASN A 391 -0.22 15.43 15.00
C ASN A 391 -1.34 15.72 13.99
N ILE A 392 -0.99 16.00 12.73
CA ILE A 392 -1.96 16.14 11.64
C ILE A 392 -2.15 14.76 11.01
N ALA A 393 -3.41 14.34 10.84
CA ALA A 393 -3.74 13.09 10.18
C ALA A 393 -3.06 12.99 8.80
N THR A 394 -2.46 11.84 8.51
CA THR A 394 -1.90 11.53 7.19
C THR A 394 -2.93 10.79 6.35
N ASN A 395 -2.57 10.51 5.09
CA ASN A 395 -3.34 9.70 4.16
C ASN A 395 -3.42 8.22 4.58
N PHE A 396 -2.90 7.83 5.74
CA PHE A 396 -3.11 6.53 6.39
C PHE A 396 -4.17 6.60 7.50
N SER A 397 -4.86 7.73 7.69
CA SER A 397 -6.01 7.84 8.58
C SER A 397 -7.33 7.55 7.85
N SER A 398 -8.17 6.70 8.44
CA SER A 398 -9.52 6.42 7.92
C SER A 398 -10.45 7.63 8.10
N TYR A 399 -11.20 7.97 7.05
CA TYR A 399 -12.25 9.00 7.03
C TYR A 399 -13.67 8.43 7.26
N ALA A 400 -13.84 7.11 7.23
CA ALA A 400 -15.11 6.40 7.50
C ALA A 400 -15.77 6.80 8.83
N LYS A 401 -14.97 7.29 9.78
CA LYS A 401 -15.38 7.59 11.15
C LYS A 401 -16.23 8.85 11.30
N ASN A 402 -16.38 9.68 10.26
CA ASN A 402 -17.39 10.75 10.24
C ASN A 402 -18.82 10.22 10.47
N TYR A 403 -19.08 8.94 10.19
CA TYR A 403 -20.39 8.29 10.37
C TYR A 403 -20.56 7.53 11.70
N TYR A 404 -19.47 7.12 12.37
CA TYR A 404 -19.53 6.14 13.48
C TYR A 404 -18.92 6.64 14.81
N GLY A 405 -18.49 7.91 14.90
CA GLY A 405 -18.25 8.59 16.18
C GLY A 405 -17.05 8.13 17.02
N SER A 406 -16.21 7.21 16.53
CA SER A 406 -14.99 6.77 17.22
C SER A 406 -13.75 7.20 16.42
N TYR A 407 -12.85 8.01 16.98
CA TYR A 407 -11.57 8.33 16.33
C TYR A 407 -10.74 7.05 16.13
N PRO A 408 -9.92 6.90 15.07
CA PRO A 408 -8.94 5.82 15.07
C PRO A 408 -8.05 6.01 16.28
N LEU A 409 -7.61 4.92 16.92
CA LEU A 409 -6.38 5.06 17.70
C LEU A 409 -5.33 5.58 16.73
N VAL A 410 -4.75 6.74 17.03
CA VAL A 410 -3.75 7.36 16.19
C VAL A 410 -2.42 6.71 16.52
N SER A 411 -1.87 5.99 15.56
CA SER A 411 -0.46 5.66 15.56
C SER A 411 0.33 6.90 15.16
N ALA A 412 1.42 7.21 15.88
CA ALA A 412 2.40 8.19 15.41
C ALA A 412 3.18 7.69 14.19
N TYR A 413 2.89 6.48 13.70
CA TYR A 413 3.57 5.83 12.59
C TYR A 413 2.71 5.85 11.33
N GLY A 414 3.25 6.44 10.26
CA GLY A 414 2.66 6.45 8.92
C GLY A 414 3.11 7.63 8.06
N ASN A 415 4.04 8.46 8.54
CA ASN A 415 4.71 9.45 7.72
C ASN A 415 6.20 9.11 7.58
N THR A 416 6.80 9.44 6.45
CA THR A 416 8.24 9.17 6.24
C THR A 416 9.08 10.14 7.07
N LEU A 417 10.27 9.70 7.50
CA LEU A 417 11.26 10.55 8.17
C LEU A 417 11.60 11.81 7.36
N ASN A 418 11.52 11.75 6.03
CA ASN A 418 11.70 12.91 5.16
C ASN A 418 10.58 13.95 5.36
N ASN A 419 9.34 13.49 5.44
CA ASN A 419 8.19 14.37 5.65
C ASN A 419 8.16 14.94 7.07
N ASP A 420 8.69 14.21 8.05
CA ASP A 420 8.75 14.62 9.46
C ASP A 420 10.04 15.38 9.83
N LYS A 421 11.03 15.43 8.93
CA LYS A 421 12.38 16.00 9.15
C LYS A 421 12.35 17.39 9.78
N ALA A 422 11.53 18.28 9.22
CA ALA A 422 11.45 19.67 9.69
C ALA A 422 10.90 19.80 11.12
N GLY A 423 10.11 18.83 11.58
CA GLY A 423 9.61 18.77 12.95
C GLY A 423 10.61 18.13 13.90
N LEU A 424 11.23 17.02 13.48
CA LEU A 424 12.24 16.29 14.25
C LEU A 424 13.48 17.14 14.58
N LEU A 425 13.96 17.91 13.60
CA LEU A 425 15.15 18.76 13.75
C LEU A 425 14.96 19.95 14.70
N LYS A 426 13.72 20.28 15.10
CA LYS A 426 13.42 21.35 16.06
C LYS A 426 13.55 20.89 17.51
N SER A 427 13.47 19.59 17.80
CA SER A 427 13.76 19.05 19.13
C SER A 427 15.26 18.78 19.26
N TYR A 428 15.94 19.48 20.18
CA TYR A 428 17.39 19.33 20.40
C TYR A 428 17.78 17.88 20.74
N TYR A 429 16.93 17.19 21.50
CA TYR A 429 17.13 15.81 21.93
C TYR A 429 17.04 14.80 20.76
N HIS A 430 16.03 14.95 19.89
CA HIS A 430 15.83 14.02 18.77
C HIS A 430 16.69 14.35 17.54
N LYS A 431 17.18 15.60 17.43
CA LYS A 431 18.07 16.06 16.36
C LYS A 431 19.38 15.28 16.31
N ASN A 432 19.98 14.94 17.47
CA ASN A 432 21.24 14.21 17.51
C ASN A 432 21.08 12.77 17.00
N ASN A 433 20.09 12.04 17.51
CA ASN A 433 19.78 10.68 17.05
C ASN A 433 19.44 10.67 15.54
N TYR A 434 18.61 11.61 15.08
CA TYR A 434 18.30 11.76 13.66
C TYR A 434 19.57 12.00 12.81
N ASN A 435 20.42 12.93 13.23
CA ASN A 435 21.63 13.28 12.49
C ASN A 435 22.65 12.14 12.45
N GLU A 436 22.80 11.37 13.54
CA GLU A 436 23.68 10.20 13.57
C GLU A 436 23.18 9.10 12.64
N ILE A 437 21.88 8.82 12.65
CA ILE A 437 21.25 7.85 11.75
C ILE A 437 21.34 8.32 10.29
N GLU A 438 21.03 9.59 10.01
CA GLU A 438 21.11 10.16 8.66
C GLU A 438 22.56 10.15 8.14
N LYS A 439 23.55 10.48 8.99
CA LYS A 439 24.98 10.40 8.65
C LYS A 439 25.40 8.98 8.38
N TYR A 440 25.01 8.01 9.21
CA TYR A 440 25.30 6.60 8.99
C TYR A 440 24.75 6.13 7.64
N ILE A 441 23.46 6.37 7.37
CA ILE A 441 22.80 6.03 6.10
C ILE A 441 23.47 6.70 4.89
N LYS A 442 23.86 7.98 5.01
CA LYS A 442 24.52 8.71 3.91
C LYS A 442 25.97 8.27 3.71
N SER A 443 26.69 7.96 4.80
CA SER A 443 28.08 7.49 4.76
C SER A 443 28.21 6.08 4.17
N SER A 444 27.13 5.29 4.21
CA SER A 444 27.07 3.95 3.62
C SER A 444 26.47 3.91 2.21
N LYS A 445 26.09 5.05 1.62
CA LYS A 445 25.54 5.11 0.25
C LYS A 445 26.64 5.11 -0.81
N ASN A 446 26.81 3.93 -1.42
CA ASN A 446 26.85 3.67 -2.87
C ASN A 446 27.88 2.58 -3.20
N ASN A 447 27.46 1.31 -3.20
CA ASN A 447 28.00 0.41 -4.20
C ASN A 447 26.89 0.05 -5.17
N LYS A 448 27.09 0.40 -6.44
CA LYS A 448 26.20 0.14 -7.57
C LYS A 448 25.76 -1.34 -7.62
N GLU A 449 26.68 -2.22 -7.22
CA GLU A 449 26.50 -3.66 -7.08
C GLU A 449 25.39 -4.09 -6.09
N PHE A 450 25.06 -3.27 -5.09
CA PHE A 450 23.96 -3.55 -4.15
C PHE A 450 22.61 -3.15 -4.75
N ILE A 451 22.52 -1.97 -5.36
CA ILE A 451 21.32 -1.49 -6.05
C ILE A 451 20.95 -2.47 -7.18
N ASP A 452 21.93 -2.94 -7.94
CA ASP A 452 21.72 -3.91 -9.02
C ASP A 452 21.19 -5.26 -8.49
N LYS A 453 21.57 -5.69 -7.27
CA LYS A 453 21.09 -6.96 -6.67
C LYS A 453 19.68 -6.91 -6.11
N ILE A 454 19.19 -5.76 -5.66
CA ILE A 454 17.78 -5.60 -5.21
C ILE A 454 16.84 -5.25 -6.36
N SER A 455 17.37 -4.81 -7.50
CA SER A 455 16.58 -4.45 -8.69
C SER A 455 16.31 -5.64 -9.63
N ILE A 456 16.84 -6.83 -9.32
CA ILE A 456 16.71 -8.06 -10.12
C ILE A 456 15.66 -9.04 -9.54
N HIS A 457 14.90 -8.66 -8.51
CA HIS A 457 13.90 -9.53 -7.88
C HIS A 457 12.49 -8.92 -7.78
#